data_AF-A0A9E2LXX1-F1
#
_entry.id   AF-A0A9E2LXX1-F1
#
_cell.length_a   1.000
_cell.length_b   1.000
_cell.length_c   1.000
_cell.angle_alpha   90.00
_cell.angle_beta   90.00
_cell.angle_gamma   90.00
#
_symmetry.space_group_name_H-M   'P 1'
#
loop_
_entity.id
_entity.type
_entity.pdbx_description
1 polymer ?
#
loop_
_entity_poly.entity_id
_entity_poly.type
_entity_poly.pdbx_seq_one_letter_code
_entity_poly.pdbx_strand_id
1 'polypeptide(L)'
;MLTAYIQAAMKRAHYEILDDNEGYYGEIPGFQGVWANAATLEECRQELQETLEDWILFGVRLGHTLPVVEGIKLEIVKEAI
;
A
#
# COMPACT_ATOMS: atom_id res chain seq x y z
N MET A 1 -0.49 -7.00 -13.90
CA MET A 1 -0.03 -7.80 -12.74
C MET A 1 0.34 -6.90 -11.56
N LEU A 2 1.38 -6.05 -11.65
CA LEU A 2 1.72 -5.11 -10.55
C LEU A 2 0.62 -4.08 -10.27
N THR A 3 0.14 -3.37 -11.29
CA THR A 3 -0.95 -2.39 -11.15
C THR A 3 -2.23 -3.02 -10.58
N ALA A 4 -2.57 -4.23 -11.00
CA ALA A 4 -3.75 -4.94 -10.50
C ALA A 4 -3.60 -5.31 -9.01
N TYR A 5 -2.39 -5.70 -8.59
CA TYR A 5 -2.09 -5.94 -7.18
C TYR A 5 -2.21 -4.67 -6.34
N ILE A 6 -1.61 -3.56 -6.80
CA ILE A 6 -1.70 -2.25 -6.12
C ILE A 6 -3.16 -1.82 -6.00
N GLN A 7 -3.93 -1.90 -7.09
CA GLN A 7 -5.35 -1.58 -7.07
C GLN A 7 -6.14 -2.48 -6.11
N ALA A 8 -5.88 -3.79 -6.09
CA ALA A 8 -6.54 -4.71 -5.17
C ALA A 8 -6.20 -4.43 -3.70
N ALA A 9 -4.95 -4.02 -3.41
CA ALA A 9 -4.55 -3.61 -2.07
C ALA A 9 -5.21 -2.28 -1.66
N MET A 10 -5.21 -1.29 -2.55
CA MET A 10 -5.85 0.02 -2.32
C MET A 10 -7.37 -0.09 -2.13
N LYS A 11 -8.05 -1.04 -2.78
CA LYS A 11 -9.48 -1.32 -2.53
C LYS A 11 -9.78 -1.76 -1.09
N ARG A 12 -8.78 -2.29 -0.38
CA ARG A 12 -8.89 -2.71 1.02
C ARG A 12 -8.47 -1.62 1.99
N ALA A 13 -8.08 -0.44 1.50
CA ALA A 13 -7.69 0.66 2.36
C ALA A 13 -8.83 1.06 3.28
N HIS A 14 -8.49 1.32 4.54
CA HIS A 14 -9.40 1.88 5.52
C HIS A 14 -9.00 3.33 5.75
N TYR A 15 -10.00 4.21 5.85
CA TYR A 15 -9.81 5.64 6.07
C TYR A 15 -10.59 6.08 7.28
N GLU A 16 -9.97 6.90 8.10
CA GLU A 16 -10.55 7.49 9.30
C GLU A 16 -10.37 9.01 9.27
N ILE A 17 -11.41 9.74 9.65
CA ILE A 17 -11.31 11.19 9.87
C ILE A 17 -10.77 11.38 11.27
N LEU A 18 -9.69 12.17 11.38
CA LEU A 18 -9.10 12.49 12.67
C LEU A 18 -9.76 13.73 13.28
N ASP A 19 -9.80 13.75 14.61
CA ASP A 19 -10.33 14.89 15.38
C ASP A 19 -9.43 16.14 15.23
N ASP A 20 -9.89 17.28 15.77
CA ASP A 20 -9.11 18.51 15.89
C ASP A 20 -8.52 19.10 14.58
N ASN A 21 -9.12 18.75 13.43
CA ASN A 21 -8.64 19.09 12.08
C ASN A 21 -7.26 18.48 11.74
N GLU A 22 -6.91 17.33 12.33
CA GLU A 22 -5.67 16.60 12.00
C GLU A 22 -5.74 15.86 10.64
N GLY A 23 -6.86 15.98 9.92
CA GLY A 23 -7.03 15.49 8.56
C GLY A 23 -7.58 14.06 8.50
N TYR A 24 -7.04 13.27 7.59
CA TYR A 24 -7.46 11.91 7.28
C TYR A 24 -6.29 10.96 7.51
N TYR A 25 -6.55 9.88 8.24
CA TYR A 25 -5.65 8.74 8.32
C TYR A 25 -6.10 7.66 7.34
N GLY A 26 -5.14 7.02 6.68
CA GLY A 26 -5.37 5.91 5.77
C GLY A 26 -4.40 4.77 6.04
N GLU A 27 -4.87 3.53 6.02
CA GLU A 27 -4.02 2.35 6.15
C GLU A 27 -4.53 1.18 5.29
N ILE A 28 -3.69 0.17 5.07
CA ILE A 28 -4.10 -1.06 4.38
C ILE A 28 -3.94 -2.26 5.34
N PRO A 29 -5.05 -2.82 5.85
CA PRO A 29 -5.00 -3.96 6.76
C PRO A 29 -4.22 -5.15 6.18
N GLY A 30 -3.23 -5.63 6.93
CA GLY A 30 -2.33 -6.71 6.52
C GLY A 30 -1.05 -6.25 5.81
N PHE A 31 -0.85 -4.94 5.63
CA PHE A 31 0.38 -4.34 5.12
C PHE A 31 1.06 -3.53 6.23
N GLN A 32 1.82 -4.23 7.08
CA GLN A 32 2.45 -3.60 8.24
C GLN A 32 3.38 -2.46 7.81
N GLY A 33 3.14 -1.28 8.37
CA GLY A 33 3.90 -0.06 8.08
C GLY A 33 3.40 0.73 6.87
N VAL A 34 2.31 0.30 6.21
CA VAL A 34 1.68 1.07 5.12
C VAL A 34 0.51 1.87 5.64
N TRP A 35 0.74 3.15 5.86
CA TRP A 35 -0.27 4.12 6.26
C TRP A 35 0.10 5.52 5.72
N ALA A 36 -0.86 6.43 5.70
CA ALA A 36 -0.69 7.82 5.31
C ALA A 36 -1.56 8.74 6.18
N ASN A 37 -1.20 10.01 6.25
CA ASN A 37 -1.99 11.06 6.88
C ASN A 37 -1.91 12.32 6.01
N ALA A 38 -3.06 12.87 5.63
CA ALA A 38 -3.09 14.13 4.89
C ALA A 38 -4.33 14.97 5.23
N ALA A 39 -4.32 16.25 4.85
CA ALA A 39 -5.39 17.19 5.15
C ALA A 39 -6.71 16.82 4.46
N THR A 40 -6.67 16.15 3.32
CA THR A 40 -7.85 15.71 2.56
C THR A 40 -7.83 14.21 2.29
N LEU A 41 -9.01 13.62 2.09
CA LEU A 41 -9.14 12.21 1.74
C LEU A 41 -8.40 11.85 0.45
N GLU A 42 -8.43 12.73 -0.56
CA GLU A 42 -7.81 12.46 -1.85
C GLU A 42 -6.28 12.50 -1.77
N GLU A 43 -5.71 13.46 -1.04
CA GLU A 43 -4.27 13.50 -0.74
C GLU A 43 -3.85 12.26 0.07
N CYS A 44 -4.62 11.89 1.09
CA CYS A 44 -4.35 10.71 1.91
C CYS A 44 -4.39 9.44 1.05
N ARG A 45 -5.34 9.34 0.11
CA ARG A 45 -5.43 8.22 -0.85
C ARG A 45 -4.22 8.16 -1.77
N GLN A 46 -3.73 9.32 -2.25
CA GLN A 46 -2.55 9.41 -3.09
C GLN A 46 -1.29 8.97 -2.31
N GLU A 47 -1.05 9.57 -1.14
CA GLU A 47 0.11 9.25 -0.30
C GLU A 47 0.11 7.78 0.17
N LEU A 48 -1.06 7.22 0.46
CA LEU A 48 -1.18 5.80 0.82
C LEU A 48 -0.76 4.90 -0.34
N GLN A 49 -1.11 5.26 -1.57
CA GLN A 49 -0.68 4.51 -2.75
C GLN A 49 0.83 4.61 -2.96
N GLU A 50 1.41 5.80 -2.83
CA GLU A 50 2.87 6.02 -2.90
C GLU A 50 3.60 5.18 -1.85
N THR A 51 3.11 5.20 -0.61
CA THR A 51 3.67 4.40 0.50
C THR A 51 3.58 2.90 0.22
N LEU A 52 2.48 2.42 -0.36
CA LEU A 52 2.33 1.03 -0.76
C LEU A 52 3.32 0.63 -1.87
N GLU A 53 3.52 1.50 -2.86
CA GLU A 53 4.47 1.27 -3.95
C GLU A 53 5.91 1.16 -3.43
N ASP A 54 6.31 2.07 -2.53
CA ASP A 54 7.61 2.02 -1.87
C ASP A 54 7.76 0.77 -1.00
N TRP A 55 6.73 0.42 -0.23
CA TRP A 55 6.72 -0.78 0.59
C TRP A 55 6.92 -2.06 -0.25
N ILE A 56 6.28 -2.15 -1.41
CA ILE A 56 6.47 -3.25 -2.37
C ILE A 56 7.92 -3.25 -2.88
N LEU A 57 8.45 -2.08 -3.28
CA LEU A 57 9.82 -1.96 -3.78
C LEU A 57 10.87 -2.42 -2.75
N PHE A 58 10.71 -1.99 -1.49
CA PHE A 58 11.57 -2.44 -0.39
C PHE A 58 11.44 -3.94 -0.14
N GLY A 59 10.21 -4.47 -0.11
CA GLY A 59 9.96 -5.90 0.05
C GLY A 59 10.64 -6.73 -1.05
N VAL A 60 10.55 -6.29 -2.31
CA VAL A 60 11.22 -6.92 -3.44
C VAL A 60 12.74 -6.90 -3.28
N ARG A 61 13.31 -5.73 -2.95
CA ARG A 61 14.77 -5.56 -2.77
C ARG A 61 15.33 -6.45 -1.66
N LEU A 62 14.58 -6.60 -0.56
CA LEU A 62 14.97 -7.44 0.58
C LEU A 62 14.64 -8.92 0.38
N GLY A 63 13.96 -9.29 -0.71
CA GLY A 63 13.56 -10.67 -1.00
C GLY A 63 12.43 -11.17 -0.09
N HIS A 64 11.61 -10.27 0.44
CA HIS A 64 10.43 -10.62 1.24
C HIS A 64 9.35 -11.25 0.38
N THR A 65 8.56 -12.12 1.00
CA THR A 65 7.30 -12.58 0.39
C THR A 65 6.23 -11.52 0.62
N LEU A 66 5.56 -11.11 -0.46
CA LEU A 66 4.47 -10.15 -0.40
C LEU A 66 3.14 -10.90 -0.15
N PRO A 67 2.18 -10.31 0.60
CA PRO A 67 0.90 -10.94 0.87
C PRO A 67 0.13 -11.20 -0.42
N VAL A 68 -0.76 -12.18 -0.42
CA VAL A 68 -1.71 -12.40 -1.53
C VAL A 68 -2.91 -11.49 -1.33
N VAL A 69 -3.32 -10.78 -2.37
CA VAL A 69 -4.46 -9.83 -2.31
C VAL A 69 -5.49 -10.22 -3.34
N GLU A 70 -6.71 -10.53 -2.91
CA GLU A 70 -7.81 -10.95 -3.82
C GLU A 70 -7.39 -12.08 -4.79
N GLY A 71 -6.56 -13.01 -4.32
CA GLY A 71 -6.01 -14.10 -5.15
C GLY A 71 -4.84 -13.69 -6.07
N ILE A 72 -4.47 -12.42 -6.12
CA ILE A 72 -3.30 -11.91 -6.85
C ILE A 72 -2.05 -12.12 -6.00
N LYS A 73 -1.15 -12.97 -6.48
CA LYS A 73 0.19 -13.17 -5.93
C LYS A 73 1.21 -12.47 -6.82
N LEU A 74 2.06 -11.63 -6.23
CA LEU A 74 3.23 -11.10 -6.93
C LEU A 74 4.38 -12.11 -6.89
N GLU A 75 4.81 -12.56 -8.06
CA GLU A 75 5.97 -13.43 -8.20
C GLU A 75 7.17 -12.59 -8.63
N ILE A 76 8.21 -12.61 -7.78
CA ILE A 76 9.45 -11.88 -8.02
C ILE A 76 10.39 -12.79 -8.79
N VAL A 77 10.63 -12.45 -10.06
CA VAL A 77 11.59 -13.17 -10.90
C VAL A 77 12.94 -12.47 -10.76
N LYS A 78 13.95 -13.19 -10.26
CA LYS A 78 15.33 -12.71 -10.30
C LYS A 78 15.90 -13.09 -11.66
N GLU A 79 16.30 -12.09 -12.45
CA GLU A 79 17.07 -12.34 -13.66
C GLU A 79 18.50 -12.71 -13.21
N ALA A 80 18.95 -13.90 -13.61
CA ALA A 80 20.32 -14.33 -13.37
C ALA A 80 21.22 -13.60 -14.37
N ILE A 81 22.14 -12.77 -13.85
CA ILE A 81 23.22 -12.13 -14.61
C ILE A 81 24.44 -13.04 -14.58
#